data_AF-A0A3N8GWT7-F1
#
_entry.id   AF-A0A3N8GWT7-F1
#
_cell.length_a   1.000
_cell.length_b   1.000
_cell.length_c   1.000
_cell.angle_alpha   90.00
_cell.angle_beta   90.00
_cell.angle_gamma   90.00
#
_symmetry.space_group_name_H-M   'P 1'
#
loop_
_entity.id
_entity.type
_entity.pdbx_description
1 polymer ?
#
loop_
_entity_poly.entity_id
_entity_poly.type
_entity_poly.pdbx_seq_one_letter_code
_entity_poly.pdbx_strand_id
1 'polypeptide(L)'
;MTEHRTKPLDRQLLLDELACVSSKLTQAGIREAQVSFGWDCNLPIDEMWQDHSVKVDEILEFVCQAERTGVVEIGRGDIFVESQDFRLTLCHEGDAHVAGAADLVRETVERWEQLDYEPYEVKQQP
;
A
#
# COMPACT_ATOMS: atom_id res chain seq x y z
N MET A 1 8.35 2.94 -15.14
CA MET A 1 7.40 2.04 -14.47
C MET A 1 6.05 2.72 -14.51
N THR A 2 4.98 2.02 -14.85
CA THR A 2 3.63 2.59 -14.82
C THR A 2 3.06 2.40 -13.43
N GLU A 3 2.50 3.48 -12.88
CA GLU A 3 1.83 3.48 -11.58
C GLU A 3 0.36 3.84 -11.81
N HIS A 4 -0.53 3.19 -11.07
CA HIS A 4 -1.96 3.54 -11.05
C HIS A 4 -2.32 4.05 -9.67
N ARG A 5 -3.14 5.09 -9.62
CA ARG A 5 -3.55 5.74 -8.37
C ARG A 5 -5.06 5.87 -8.31
N THR A 6 -5.63 5.83 -7.12
CA THR A 6 -7.04 6.21 -6.88
C THR A 6 -7.16 7.71 -6.67
N LYS A 7 -8.39 8.22 -6.62
CA LYS A 7 -8.65 9.47 -5.88
C LYS A 7 -8.47 9.25 -4.36
N PRO A 8 -8.41 10.32 -3.54
CA PRO A 8 -8.37 10.16 -2.10
C PRO A 8 -9.53 9.29 -1.59
N LEU A 9 -9.18 8.32 -0.77
CA LEU A 9 -10.08 7.37 -0.13
C LEU A 9 -10.17 7.69 1.35
N ASP A 10 -11.26 7.28 1.99
CA ASP A 10 -11.31 7.34 3.45
C ASP A 10 -10.42 6.24 4.08
N ARG A 11 -10.15 6.39 5.38
CA ARG A 11 -9.32 5.46 6.14
C ARG A 11 -9.78 4.01 6.04
N GLN A 12 -11.09 3.75 6.04
CA GLN A 12 -11.59 2.38 6.01
C GLN A 12 -11.35 1.74 4.65
N LEU A 13 -11.57 2.49 3.56
CA LEU A 13 -11.29 2.01 2.21
C LEU A 13 -9.80 1.72 1.99
N LEU A 14 -8.90 2.54 2.52
CA LEU A 14 -7.45 2.27 2.49
C LEU A 14 -7.08 0.96 3.22
N LEU A 15 -7.70 0.70 4.36
CA LEU A 15 -7.53 -0.55 5.10
C LEU A 15 -8.09 -1.76 4.34
N ASP A 16 -9.23 -1.59 3.68
CA ASP A 16 -9.84 -2.64 2.86
C ASP A 16 -8.93 -3.01 1.68
N GLU A 17 -8.25 -2.03 1.08
CA GLU A 17 -7.28 -2.27 0.01
C GLU A 17 -6.00 -2.95 0.51
N LEU A 18 -5.49 -2.55 1.67
CA LEU A 18 -4.39 -3.26 2.33
C LEU A 18 -4.74 -4.73 2.60
N ALA A 19 -5.96 -4.99 3.10
CA ALA A 19 -6.45 -6.34 3.35
C ALA A 19 -6.62 -7.14 2.05
N CYS A 20 -7.17 -6.51 1.00
CA CYS A 20 -7.36 -7.14 -0.30
C CYS A 20 -6.02 -7.55 -0.93
N VAL A 21 -5.05 -6.63 -0.97
CA VAL A 21 -3.72 -6.89 -1.51
C VAL A 21 -3.01 -7.98 -0.71
N SER A 22 -3.06 -7.93 0.62
CA SER A 22 -2.50 -8.99 1.48
C SER A 22 -3.09 -10.37 1.16
N SER A 23 -4.40 -10.45 0.96
CA SER A 23 -5.07 -11.69 0.55
C SER A 23 -4.60 -12.18 -0.83
N LYS A 24 -4.45 -11.29 -1.81
CA LYS A 24 -3.96 -11.64 -3.15
C LYS A 24 -2.51 -12.13 -3.13
N LEU A 25 -1.64 -11.47 -2.38
CA LEU A 25 -0.25 -11.89 -2.19
C LEU A 25 -0.18 -13.29 -1.57
N THR A 26 -1.02 -13.57 -0.57
CA THR A 26 -1.15 -14.90 0.05
C THR A 26 -1.57 -15.96 -0.97
N GLN A 27 -2.57 -15.66 -1.82
CA GLN A 27 -3.05 -16.55 -2.88
C GLN A 27 -1.99 -16.81 -3.96
N ALA A 28 -1.12 -15.82 -4.23
CA ALA A 28 0.04 -15.97 -5.10
C ALA A 28 1.19 -16.78 -4.47
N GLY A 29 1.04 -17.25 -3.22
CA GLY A 29 2.04 -18.04 -2.51
C GLY A 29 3.16 -17.21 -1.87
N ILE A 30 3.02 -15.89 -1.85
CA ILE A 30 3.96 -14.97 -1.18
C ILE A 30 3.69 -15.04 0.32
N ARG A 31 4.74 -15.29 1.10
CA ARG A 31 4.64 -15.48 2.56
C ARG A 31 5.00 -14.24 3.35
N GLU A 32 5.93 -13.44 2.83
CA GLU A 32 6.44 -12.23 3.47
C GLU A 32 6.52 -11.11 2.44
N ALA A 33 6.30 -9.88 2.90
CA ALA A 33 6.49 -8.65 2.14
C ALA A 33 7.26 -7.66 3.02
N GLN A 34 7.89 -6.67 2.38
CA GLN A 34 8.50 -5.55 3.09
C GLN A 34 7.42 -4.49 3.32
N VAL A 35 7.31 -4.03 4.57
CA VAL A 35 6.46 -2.90 4.94
C VAL A 35 7.37 -1.79 5.43
N SER A 36 7.20 -0.58 4.90
CA SER A 36 7.96 0.60 5.35
C SER A 36 7.06 1.82 5.49
N PHE A 37 7.49 2.78 6.31
CA PHE A 37 6.77 4.00 6.64
C PHE A 37 7.58 5.21 6.17
N GLY A 38 6.94 6.15 5.46
CA GLY A 38 7.63 7.27 4.80
C GLY A 38 7.19 8.64 5.29
N TRP A 39 6.91 9.54 4.34
CA TRP A 39 6.53 10.91 4.65
C TRP A 39 5.34 10.98 5.60
N ASP A 40 5.34 12.05 6.41
CA ASP A 40 4.32 12.35 7.41
C ASP A 40 4.08 11.25 8.48
N CYS A 41 4.95 10.23 8.53
CA CYS A 41 5.04 9.32 9.66
C CYS A 41 5.83 9.96 10.81
N ASN A 42 5.48 9.61 12.05
CA ASN A 42 6.13 10.10 13.27
C ASN A 42 7.38 9.25 13.59
N LEU A 43 8.37 9.32 12.69
CA LEU A 43 9.64 8.62 12.77
C LEU A 43 10.80 9.60 12.56
N PRO A 44 11.97 9.34 13.17
CA PRO A 44 13.22 9.97 12.75
C PRO A 44 13.48 9.72 11.26
N ILE A 45 14.10 10.68 10.57
CA ILE A 45 14.38 10.57 9.13
C ILE A 45 15.22 9.32 8.78
N ASP A 46 16.06 8.90 9.70
CA ASP A 46 16.94 7.74 9.64
C ASP A 46 16.16 6.41 9.75
N GLU A 47 14.96 6.45 10.34
CA GLU A 47 14.05 5.31 10.51
C GLU A 47 12.94 5.26 9.44
N MET A 48 12.71 6.36 8.71
CA MET A 48 11.81 6.37 7.55
C MET A 48 12.36 5.51 6.40
N TRP A 49 11.45 4.88 5.66
CA TRP A 49 11.75 3.93 4.56
C TRP A 49 12.62 2.73 4.96
N GLN A 50 12.75 2.44 6.26
CA GLN A 50 13.33 1.19 6.71
C GLN A 50 12.34 0.05 6.48
N ASP A 51 12.81 -1.01 5.83
CA ASP A 51 12.01 -2.18 5.52
C ASP A 51 11.83 -3.09 6.74
N HIS A 52 10.57 -3.41 7.02
CA HIS A 52 10.20 -4.44 7.98
C HIS A 52 9.67 -5.65 7.21
N SER A 53 10.33 -6.81 7.36
CA SER A 53 9.82 -8.07 6.81
C SER A 53 8.63 -8.54 7.66
N VAL A 54 7.43 -8.53 7.07
CA VAL A 54 6.18 -8.89 7.74
C VAL A 54 5.52 -10.03 6.99
N LYS A 55 4.93 -10.98 7.71
CA LYS A 55 4.14 -12.03 7.05
C LYS A 55 2.93 -11.40 6.39
N VAL A 56 2.60 -11.85 5.18
CA VAL A 56 1.56 -11.23 4.37
C VAL A 56 0.20 -11.24 5.08
N ASP A 57 -0.12 -12.30 5.82
CA ASP A 57 -1.36 -12.42 6.61
C ASP A 57 -1.38 -11.54 7.87
N GLU A 58 -0.25 -10.98 8.28
CA GLU A 58 -0.08 -10.12 9.45
C GLU A 58 0.06 -8.62 9.08
N ILE A 59 0.16 -8.26 7.78
CA ILE A 59 0.39 -6.86 7.32
C ILE A 59 -0.67 -5.90 7.85
N LEU A 60 -1.95 -6.26 7.74
CA LEU A 60 -3.05 -5.40 8.21
C LEU A 60 -2.94 -5.12 9.70
N GLU A 61 -2.64 -6.14 10.50
CA GLU A 61 -2.45 -6.01 11.94
C GLU A 61 -1.22 -5.16 12.27
N PHE A 62 -0.11 -5.37 11.57
CA PHE A 62 1.12 -4.60 11.71
C PHE A 62 0.89 -3.10 11.48
N VAL A 63 0.22 -2.73 10.38
CA VAL A 63 -0.10 -1.33 10.07
C VAL A 63 -1.08 -0.73 11.09
N CYS A 64 -2.12 -1.47 11.49
CA CYS A 64 -3.05 -1.01 12.52
C CYS A 64 -2.34 -0.81 13.87
N GLN A 65 -1.35 -1.65 14.20
CA GLN A 65 -0.56 -1.51 15.41
C GLN A 65 0.37 -0.30 15.34
N ALA A 66 0.99 -0.03 14.19
CA ALA A 66 1.78 1.18 13.95
C ALA A 66 0.92 2.45 14.15
N GLU A 67 -0.30 2.46 13.61
CA GLU A 67 -1.23 3.58 13.82
C GLU A 67 -1.62 3.74 15.29
N ARG A 68 -1.98 2.65 15.99
CA ARG A 68 -2.32 2.69 17.43
C ARG A 68 -1.19 3.19 18.32
N THR A 69 0.06 2.95 17.92
CA THR A 69 1.25 3.39 18.66
C THR A 69 1.72 4.79 18.25
N GLY A 70 1.03 5.42 17.30
CA GLY A 70 1.31 6.78 16.85
C GLY A 70 2.51 6.88 15.91
N VAL A 71 2.91 5.79 15.25
CA VAL A 71 3.97 5.78 14.23
C VAL A 71 3.48 6.39 12.91
N VAL A 72 2.23 6.14 12.54
CA VAL A 72 1.61 6.61 11.29
C VAL A 72 0.14 6.98 11.54
N GLU A 73 -0.43 7.86 10.72
CA GLU A 73 -1.88 8.05 10.61
C GLU A 73 -2.32 7.60 9.21
N ILE A 74 -3.23 6.63 9.12
CA ILE A 74 -3.60 6.03 7.83
C ILE A 74 -4.34 7.05 6.97
N GLY A 75 -3.86 7.23 5.74
CA GLY A 75 -4.33 8.26 4.80
C GLY A 75 -3.70 9.65 5.05
N ARG A 76 -2.70 9.74 5.93
CA ARG A 76 -1.93 10.95 6.20
C ARG A 76 -0.42 10.74 6.33
N GLY A 77 0.04 9.50 6.46
CA GLY A 77 1.44 9.14 6.30
C GLY A 77 1.60 8.06 5.24
N ASP A 78 2.78 8.03 4.61
CA ASP A 78 3.09 7.04 3.60
C ASP A 78 3.30 5.65 4.21
N ILE A 79 2.61 4.66 3.66
CA ILE A 79 2.78 3.25 4.00
C ILE A 79 3.05 2.49 2.70
N PHE A 80 4.16 1.79 2.64
CA PHE A 80 4.54 0.98 1.48
C PHE A 80 4.44 -0.50 1.83
N VAL A 81 3.91 -1.30 0.91
CA VAL A 81 3.95 -2.76 0.94
C VAL A 81 4.59 -3.24 -0.35
N GLU A 82 5.77 -3.83 -0.25
CA GLU A 82 6.57 -4.27 -1.39
C GLU A 82 6.82 -5.78 -1.35
N SER A 83 6.62 -6.44 -2.49
CA SER A 83 6.92 -7.86 -2.68
C SER A 83 7.49 -8.10 -4.07
N GLN A 84 8.74 -8.56 -4.18
CA GLN A 84 9.46 -8.84 -5.44
C GLN A 84 9.23 -7.79 -6.55
N ASP A 85 8.16 -7.96 -7.34
CA ASP A 85 7.81 -7.11 -8.47
C ASP A 85 6.52 -6.30 -8.26
N PHE A 86 5.95 -6.19 -7.07
CA PHE A 86 4.71 -5.47 -6.77
C PHE A 86 4.89 -4.49 -5.61
N ARG A 87 4.27 -3.32 -5.72
CA ARG A 87 4.17 -2.32 -4.66
C ARG A 87 2.74 -1.80 -4.55
N LEU A 88 2.23 -1.79 -3.32
CA LEU A 88 1.11 -0.97 -2.89
C LEU A 88 1.64 0.21 -2.06
N THR A 89 1.14 1.41 -2.32
CA THR A 89 1.37 2.58 -1.48
C THR A 89 0.03 3.07 -0.95
N LEU A 90 -0.09 3.28 0.36
CA LEU A 90 -1.12 4.15 0.94
C LEU A 90 -0.45 5.50 1.17
N CYS A 91 -0.80 6.49 0.38
CA CYS A 91 -0.12 7.77 0.31
C CYS A 91 -0.58 8.71 1.44
N HIS A 92 0.29 9.62 1.87
CA HIS A 92 -0.04 10.72 2.77
C HIS A 92 -1.10 11.69 2.19
N GLU A 93 -1.35 11.66 0.88
CA GLU A 93 -2.44 12.40 0.22
C GLU A 93 -3.81 11.69 0.31
N GLY A 94 -3.85 10.50 0.94
CA GLY A 94 -5.05 9.72 1.16
C GLY A 94 -5.47 8.84 -0.01
N ASP A 95 -4.69 8.77 -1.09
CA ASP A 95 -4.92 7.86 -2.22
C ASP A 95 -4.08 6.57 -2.12
N ALA A 96 -4.50 5.54 -2.84
CA ALA A 96 -3.78 4.27 -2.95
C ALA A 96 -3.09 4.18 -4.31
N HIS A 97 -1.83 3.72 -4.33
CA HIS A 97 -1.06 3.51 -5.56
C HIS A 97 -0.71 2.04 -5.73
N VAL A 98 -0.71 1.55 -6.97
CA VAL A 98 -0.12 0.25 -7.32
C VAL A 98 0.82 0.36 -8.50
N ALA A 99 1.95 -0.32 -8.41
CA ALA A 99 2.92 -0.44 -9.48
C ALA A 99 3.56 -1.82 -9.47
N GLY A 100 4.03 -2.28 -10.64
CA GLY A 100 4.79 -3.52 -10.76
C GLY A 100 4.13 -4.61 -11.61
N ALA A 101 4.07 -5.83 -11.09
CA ALA A 101 3.68 -7.06 -11.81
C ALA A 101 2.32 -6.92 -12.48
N ALA A 102 2.29 -7.15 -13.79
CA ALA A 102 1.15 -6.79 -14.63
C ALA A 102 -0.18 -7.41 -14.17
N ASP A 103 -0.19 -8.68 -13.75
CA ASP A 103 -1.43 -9.36 -13.35
C ASP A 103 -2.00 -8.80 -12.04
N LEU A 104 -1.20 -8.69 -10.98
CA LEU A 104 -1.67 -8.20 -9.67
C LEU A 104 -2.04 -6.70 -9.73
N VAL A 105 -1.30 -5.91 -10.49
CA VAL A 105 -1.65 -4.51 -10.77
C VAL A 105 -2.98 -4.44 -11.52
N ARG A 106 -3.12 -5.17 -12.64
CA ARG A 106 -4.36 -5.19 -13.42
C ARG A 106 -5.56 -5.58 -12.57
N GLU A 107 -5.48 -6.68 -11.82
CA GLU A 107 -6.58 -7.14 -10.98
C GLU A 107 -6.94 -6.16 -9.87
N THR A 108 -5.97 -5.35 -9.41
CA THR A 108 -6.23 -4.32 -8.38
C THR A 108 -6.89 -3.10 -9.00
N VAL A 109 -6.45 -2.67 -10.18
CA VAL A 109 -7.09 -1.59 -10.94
C VAL A 109 -8.51 -1.96 -11.37
N GLU A 110 -8.74 -3.17 -11.91
CA GLU A 110 -10.08 -3.65 -12.27
C GLU A 110 -11.04 -3.65 -11.07
N ARG A 111 -10.52 -4.00 -9.89
CA ARG A 111 -11.29 -3.91 -8.64
C ARG A 111 -11.62 -2.45 -8.28
N TRP A 112 -10.65 -1.55 -8.38
CA TRP A 112 -10.86 -0.12 -8.11
C TRP A 112 -11.93 0.49 -9.04
N GLU A 113 -11.96 0.09 -10.31
CA GLU A 113 -13.02 0.48 -11.26
C GLU A 113 -14.40 -0.04 -10.83
N GLN A 114 -14.48 -1.30 -10.35
CA GLN A 114 -15.73 -1.89 -9.86
C GLN A 114 -16.25 -1.23 -8.58
N LEU A 115 -15.36 -0.64 -7.79
CA LEU A 115 -15.67 0.04 -6.53
C LEU A 115 -15.83 1.56 -6.68
N ASP A 116 -15.73 2.08 -7.91
CA ASP A 116 -15.82 3.51 -8.21
C ASP A 116 -14.74 4.37 -7.50
N TYR A 117 -13.52 3.84 -7.36
CA TYR A 117 -12.37 4.57 -6.79
C TYR A 117 -11.68 5.50 -7.80
N GLU A 118 -12.22 5.58 -9.02
CA GLU A 118 -11.76 6.42 -10.12
C GLU A 118 -10.24 6.32 -10.39
N PRO A 119 -9.71 5.11 -10.69
CA PRO A 119 -8.28 4.93 -10.87
C PRO A 119 -7.76 5.62 -12.13
N TYR A 120 -6.54 6.16 -12.07
CA TYR A 120 -5.87 6.81 -13.19
C TYR A 120 -4.39 6.40 -13.30
N GLU A 121 -3.87 6.42 -14.52
CA GLU A 121 -2.48 6.06 -14.83
C GLU A 121 -1.54 7.27 -14.68
N VAL A 122 -0.41 7.06 -14.01
CA VAL A 122 0.69 8.01 -13.89
C VAL A 122 1.94 7.41 -14.55
N LYS A 123 2.43 8.10 -15.58
CA LYS A 123 3.72 7.78 -16.22
C LYS A 123 4.82 8.53 -15.50
N GLN A 124 5.66 7.81 -14.76
CA GLN A 124 6.86 8.41 -14.18
C GLN A 124 7.81 8.80 -15.33
N GLN A 125 8.16 10.09 -15.41
CA GLN A 125 9.20 10.56 -16.32
C GLN A 125 10.57 10.05 -15.80
N PRO A 126 11.46 9.61 -16.70
CA PRO A 126 12.78 9.12 -16.33
C PRO A 126 13.67 10.20 -15.70
#